data_AF-A0A5N5TFQ3-F1
#
_entry.id   AF-A0A5N5TFQ3-F1
#
_cell.length_a   1.000
_cell.length_b   1.000
_cell.length_c   1.000
_cell.angle_alpha   90.00
_cell.angle_beta   90.00
_cell.angle_gamma   90.00
#
_symmetry.space_group_name_H-M   'P 1'
#
loop_
_entity.id
_entity.type
_entity.pdbx_description
1 polymer ?
#
loop_
_entity_poly.entity_id
_entity_poly.type
_entity_poly.pdbx_seq_one_letter_code
_entity_poly.pdbx_strand_id
1 'polypeptide(L)'
;MEKYVIEELLKINKIQDTKITGENREISLEIGGKKVNGFTTCIFLIYQTQIDEDIFKKNISLVHHWLSYFSREFFHCSSQQELQRCLKYIDSELLVKSYLCGFEESIADIVLFISLSPFVNTWDYYTKEQFINISRWISVLQRSNLLKGIGRTVTFSKTLLYC
;
A
#
# COMPACT_ATOMS: atom_id res chain seq x y z
N MET A 1 3.00 -2.32 11.27
CA MET A 1 3.03 -1.91 9.85
C MET A 1 2.32 -0.59 9.62
N GLU A 2 1.12 -0.40 10.17
CA GLU A 2 0.31 0.83 10.01
C GLU A 2 1.07 2.15 10.26
N LYS A 3 1.78 2.26 11.40
CA LYS A 3 2.57 3.45 11.73
C LYS A 3 3.61 3.78 10.66
N TYR A 4 4.36 2.78 10.20
CA TYR A 4 5.37 2.95 9.15
C TYR A 4 4.75 3.46 7.85
N VAL A 5 3.62 2.90 7.44
CA VAL A 5 2.91 3.34 6.22
C VAL A 5 2.48 4.80 6.33
N ILE A 6 1.92 5.20 7.47
CA ILE A 6 1.52 6.59 7.72
C ILE A 6 2.72 7.53 7.69
N GLU A 7 3.84 7.16 8.31
CA GLU A 7 5.07 7.96 8.29
C GLU A 7 5.61 8.17 6.88
N GLU A 8 5.65 7.11 6.06
CA GLU A 8 6.08 7.21 4.66
C GLU A 8 5.11 8.08 3.83
N LEU A 9 3.81 7.94 4.02
CA LEU A 9 2.81 8.78 3.36
C LEU A 9 2.95 10.26 3.72
N LEU A 10 3.23 10.59 4.98
CA LEU A 10 3.47 11.97 5.39
C LEU A 10 4.72 12.55 4.73
N LYS A 11 5.79 11.75 4.60
CA LYS A 11 7.03 12.15 3.89
C LYS A 11 6.76 12.42 2.41
N ILE A 12 6.05 11.52 1.73
CA ILE A 12 5.70 11.65 0.30
C ILE A 12 4.90 12.94 0.07
N ASN A 13 3.91 13.20 0.94
CA ASN A 13 3.05 14.37 0.84
C ASN A 13 3.67 15.65 1.42
N LYS A 14 4.91 15.58 1.95
CA LYS A 14 5.63 16.71 2.57
C LYS A 14 4.83 17.45 3.66
N ILE A 15 3.98 16.71 4.39
CA ILE A 15 3.15 17.29 5.46
C ILE A 15 4.01 17.45 6.71
N GLN A 16 4.00 18.66 7.29
CA GLN A 16 4.73 19.02 8.51
C GLN A 16 3.77 19.13 9.71
N ASP A 17 4.31 19.27 10.92
CA ASP A 17 3.56 19.45 12.17
C ASP A 17 2.55 18.34 12.49
N THR A 18 3.02 17.09 12.41
CA THR A 18 2.19 15.91 12.71
C THR A 18 2.58 15.25 14.01
N LYS A 19 1.58 14.85 14.80
CA LYS A 19 1.78 13.95 15.95
C LYS A 19 1.14 12.61 15.65
N ILE A 20 1.96 11.57 15.60
CA ILE A 20 1.50 10.18 15.52
C ILE A 20 1.57 9.60 16.92
N THR A 21 0.42 9.27 17.48
CA THR A 21 0.32 8.60 18.77
C THR A 21 -0.35 7.26 18.57
N GLY A 22 0.25 6.18 19.04
CA GLY A 22 -0.37 4.87 18.99
C GLY A 22 0.48 3.81 19.68
N GLU A 23 -0.18 3.04 20.54
CA GLU A 23 0.32 1.81 21.13
C GLU A 23 -0.60 0.67 20.64
N ASN A 24 -0.03 -0.49 20.29
CA ASN A 24 -0.78 -1.64 19.75
C ASN A 24 -1.58 -1.32 18.46
N ARG A 25 -2.85 -1.75 18.38
CA ARG A 25 -3.75 -1.67 17.21
C ARG A 25 -4.44 -0.31 17.05
N GLU A 26 -4.21 0.64 17.95
CA GLU A 26 -4.83 1.96 17.91
C GLU A 26 -3.81 3.00 17.46
N ILE A 27 -3.94 3.43 16.20
CA ILE A 27 -3.17 4.54 15.66
C ILE A 27 -4.01 5.82 15.64
N SER A 28 -3.42 6.93 16.07
CA SER A 28 -4.01 8.25 16.00
C SER A 28 -3.05 9.22 15.33
N LEU A 29 -3.62 10.13 14.55
CA LEU A 29 -2.89 11.14 13.81
C LEU A 29 -3.50 12.51 14.09
N GLU A 30 -2.65 13.47 14.41
CA GLU A 30 -3.02 14.88 14.54
C GLU A 30 -2.30 15.70 13.46
N ILE A 31 -3.07 16.40 12.63
CA ILE A 31 -2.57 17.36 11.62
C ILE A 31 -3.34 18.67 11.79
N GLY A 32 -2.63 19.79 12.00
CA GLY A 32 -3.25 21.12 12.09
C GLY A 32 -4.35 21.23 13.16
N GLY A 33 -4.18 20.55 14.29
CA GLY A 33 -5.15 20.52 15.40
C GLY A 33 -6.35 19.59 15.20
N LYS A 34 -6.49 18.93 14.05
CA LYS A 34 -7.48 17.85 13.84
C LYS A 34 -6.86 16.52 14.21
N LYS A 35 -7.43 15.87 15.24
CA LYS A 35 -7.03 14.52 15.67
C LYS A 35 -8.04 13.49 15.17
N VAL A 36 -7.54 12.43 14.54
CA VAL A 36 -8.33 11.26 14.10
C VAL A 36 -7.70 9.98 14.62
N ASN A 37 -8.54 8.96 14.83
CA ASN A 37 -8.14 7.65 15.31
C ASN A 37 -8.56 6.57 14.31
N GLY A 38 -7.69 5.57 14.11
CA GLY A 38 -7.84 4.47 13.17
C GLY A 38 -6.99 4.64 11.91
N PHE A 39 -6.53 3.53 11.32
CA PHE A 39 -5.67 3.57 10.15
C PHE A 39 -6.36 4.26 8.95
N THR A 40 -7.52 3.75 8.53
CA THR A 40 -8.25 4.27 7.35
C THR A 40 -8.58 5.76 7.47
N THR A 41 -8.99 6.21 8.65
CA THR A 41 -9.31 7.62 8.94
C THR A 41 -8.05 8.50 8.94
N CYS A 42 -6.91 8.01 9.44
CA CYS A 42 -5.63 8.70 9.34
C CYS A 42 -5.22 8.88 7.87
N ILE A 43 -5.33 7.82 7.06
CA ILE A 43 -5.05 7.87 5.61
C ILE A 43 -5.95 8.90 4.92
N PHE A 44 -7.24 8.92 5.26
CA PHE A 44 -8.17 9.91 4.72
C PHE A 44 -7.86 11.34 5.16
N LEU A 45 -7.45 11.56 6.41
CA LEU A 45 -7.05 12.89 6.86
C LEU A 45 -5.83 13.41 6.08
N ILE A 46 -4.82 12.56 5.84
CA ILE A 46 -3.61 12.90 5.07
C ILE A 46 -3.95 13.35 3.65
N TYR A 47 -4.93 12.71 3.02
CA TYR A 47 -5.31 13.05 1.64
C TYR A 47 -6.33 14.17 1.57
N GLN A 48 -7.17 14.37 2.58
CA GLN A 48 -8.04 15.56 2.67
C GLN A 48 -7.24 16.86 2.83
N THR A 49 -6.03 16.81 3.38
CA THR A 49 -5.15 17.98 3.50
C THR A 49 -4.40 18.28 2.20
N GLN A 50 -4.38 17.35 1.25
CA GLN A 50 -3.87 17.54 -0.11
C GLN A 50 -5.05 17.89 -1.04
N ILE A 51 -4.90 18.94 -1.84
CA ILE A 51 -5.99 19.54 -2.64
C ILE A 51 -6.39 18.68 -3.86
N ASP A 52 -5.77 17.50 -4.07
CA ASP A 52 -6.07 16.62 -5.20
C ASP A 52 -7.23 15.65 -4.88
N GLU A 53 -8.44 16.21 -4.81
CA GLU A 53 -9.68 15.47 -4.50
C GLU A 53 -10.01 14.37 -5.51
N ASP A 54 -9.52 14.45 -6.75
CA ASP A 54 -9.96 13.57 -7.85
C ASP A 54 -9.42 12.15 -7.69
N ILE A 55 -8.15 11.99 -7.26
CA ILE A 55 -7.57 10.67 -6.94
C ILE A 55 -8.30 10.03 -5.75
N PHE A 56 -8.85 10.85 -4.85
CA PHE A 56 -9.51 10.40 -3.64
C PHE A 56 -10.99 10.03 -3.84
N LYS A 57 -11.73 10.82 -4.62
CA LYS A 57 -13.18 10.62 -4.80
C LYS A 57 -13.48 9.43 -5.72
N LYS A 58 -12.58 9.12 -6.65
CA LYS A 58 -12.80 8.01 -7.58
C LYS A 58 -12.63 6.67 -6.87
N ASN A 59 -13.67 5.82 -6.95
CA ASN A 59 -13.69 4.49 -6.33
C ASN A 59 -13.49 4.47 -4.80
N ILE A 60 -13.93 5.52 -4.09
CA ILE A 60 -13.77 5.65 -2.63
C ILE A 60 -14.25 4.42 -1.85
N SER A 61 -15.29 3.73 -2.31
CA SER A 61 -15.78 2.49 -1.71
C SER A 61 -14.77 1.34 -1.81
N LEU A 62 -14.13 1.17 -2.98
CA LEU A 62 -13.08 0.15 -3.18
C LEU A 62 -11.81 0.52 -2.42
N VAL A 63 -11.46 1.79 -2.39
CA VAL A 63 -10.36 2.30 -1.56
C VAL A 63 -10.61 1.97 -0.09
N HIS A 64 -11.78 2.30 0.44
CA HIS A 64 -12.15 2.01 1.82
C HIS A 64 -12.09 0.51 2.11
N HIS A 65 -12.59 -0.32 1.18
CA HIS A 65 -12.51 -1.77 1.28
C HIS A 65 -11.05 -2.23 1.43
N TRP A 66 -10.16 -1.82 0.52
CA TRP A 66 -8.75 -2.23 0.55
C TRP A 66 -8.01 -1.74 1.79
N LEU A 67 -8.19 -0.48 2.19
CA LEU A 67 -7.57 0.04 3.42
C LEU A 67 -8.06 -0.71 4.67
N SER A 68 -9.34 -1.06 4.71
CA SER A 68 -9.91 -1.87 5.79
C SER A 68 -9.35 -3.30 5.78
N TYR A 69 -9.22 -3.92 4.60
CA TYR A 69 -8.60 -5.23 4.46
C TYR A 69 -7.15 -5.22 4.93
N PHE A 70 -6.37 -4.20 4.57
CA PHE A 70 -4.97 -4.09 4.99
C PHE A 70 -4.84 -3.96 6.50
N SER A 71 -5.62 -3.07 7.12
CA SER A 71 -5.59 -2.83 8.56
C SER A 71 -6.16 -4.00 9.37
N ARG A 72 -7.02 -4.86 8.82
CA ARG A 72 -7.60 -6.00 9.56
C ARG A 72 -6.81 -7.28 9.38
N GLU A 73 -6.43 -7.59 8.15
CA GLU A 73 -5.86 -8.89 7.78
C GLU A 73 -4.35 -8.78 7.52
N PHE A 74 -3.97 -7.94 6.57
CA PHE A 74 -2.61 -7.96 6.02
C PHE A 74 -1.54 -7.47 7.02
N PHE A 75 -1.81 -6.38 7.73
CA PHE A 75 -0.83 -5.74 8.63
C PHE A 75 -0.61 -6.46 9.95
N HIS A 76 -1.53 -7.38 10.31
CA HIS A 76 -1.51 -8.11 11.58
C HIS A 76 -1.37 -9.62 11.37
N CYS A 77 -0.88 -10.04 10.20
CA CYS A 77 -0.51 -11.44 9.97
C CYS A 77 0.47 -11.91 11.06
N SER A 78 0.06 -12.93 11.80
CA SER A 78 0.82 -13.52 12.91
C SER A 78 1.77 -14.63 12.45
N SER A 79 1.57 -15.13 11.23
CA SER A 79 2.35 -16.21 10.65
C SER A 79 2.66 -15.98 9.17
N GLN A 80 3.70 -16.65 8.67
CA GLN A 80 4.03 -16.67 7.25
C GLN A 80 2.90 -17.27 6.39
N GLN A 81 2.13 -18.22 6.94
CA GLN A 81 1.00 -18.85 6.23
C GLN A 81 -0.14 -17.86 6.01
N GLU A 82 -0.46 -17.04 7.02
CA GLU A 82 -1.45 -15.96 6.91
C GLU A 82 -0.99 -14.90 5.90
N LEU A 83 0.29 -14.51 5.96
CA LEU A 83 0.87 -13.59 4.99
C LEU A 83 0.76 -14.15 3.56
N GLN A 84 1.12 -15.41 3.35
CA GLN A 84 0.97 -16.06 2.05
C GLN A 84 -0.48 -16.10 1.57
N ARG A 85 -1.46 -16.33 2.46
CA ARG A 85 -2.88 -16.28 2.09
C ARG A 85 -3.29 -14.88 1.63
N CYS A 86 -2.86 -13.84 2.35
CA CYS A 86 -3.13 -12.46 1.97
C CYS A 86 -2.50 -12.11 0.63
N LEU A 87 -1.23 -12.49 0.41
CA LEU A 87 -0.54 -12.28 -0.86
C LEU A 87 -1.22 -13.02 -2.02
N LYS A 88 -1.67 -14.27 -1.81
CA LYS A 88 -2.43 -15.01 -2.85
C LYS A 88 -3.75 -14.31 -3.20
N TYR A 89 -4.48 -13.82 -2.20
CA TYR A 89 -5.70 -13.07 -2.43
C TYR A 89 -5.45 -11.79 -3.24
N ILE A 90 -4.47 -10.98 -2.83
CA ILE A 90 -4.08 -9.75 -3.53
C ILE A 90 -3.62 -10.05 -4.96
N ASP A 91 -2.81 -11.09 -5.16
CA ASP A 91 -2.32 -11.49 -6.48
C ASP A 91 -3.48 -11.89 -7.41
N SER A 92 -4.45 -12.64 -6.89
CA SER A 92 -5.65 -13.02 -7.65
C SER A 92 -6.51 -11.81 -8.03
N GLU A 93 -6.64 -10.83 -7.14
CA GLU A 93 -7.36 -9.58 -7.42
C GLU A 93 -6.67 -8.73 -8.50
N LEU A 94 -5.34 -8.77 -8.56
CA LEU A 94 -4.52 -8.07 -9.56
C LEU A 94 -4.40 -8.83 -10.89
N LEU A 95 -4.98 -10.03 -11.02
CA LEU A 95 -4.96 -10.80 -12.27
C LEU A 95 -5.65 -10.04 -13.41
N VAL A 96 -6.82 -9.45 -13.11
CA VAL A 96 -7.67 -8.78 -14.10
C VAL A 96 -7.62 -7.25 -14.01
N LYS A 97 -6.88 -6.70 -13.06
CA LYS A 97 -6.83 -5.27 -12.77
C LYS A 97 -5.42 -4.71 -12.94
N SER A 98 -5.29 -3.50 -13.47
CA SER A 98 -4.00 -2.81 -13.52
C SER A 98 -3.57 -2.32 -12.13
N TYR A 99 -4.55 -1.98 -11.30
CA TYR A 99 -4.44 -1.44 -9.95
C TYR A 99 -5.54 -2.03 -9.05
N LEU A 100 -5.41 -1.91 -7.73
CA LEU A 100 -6.36 -2.51 -6.78
C LEU A 100 -7.81 -2.05 -6.97
N CYS A 101 -7.98 -0.77 -7.35
CA CYS A 101 -9.29 -0.17 -7.61
C CYS A 101 -9.69 -0.17 -9.09
N GLY A 102 -9.03 -0.97 -9.95
CA GLY A 102 -9.36 -1.13 -11.36
C GLY A 102 -8.22 -0.73 -12.30
N PHE A 103 -8.43 0.33 -13.09
CA PHE A 103 -7.52 0.73 -14.17
C PHE A 103 -6.68 1.98 -13.88
N GLU A 104 -6.91 2.64 -12.75
CA GLU A 104 -6.19 3.84 -12.33
C GLU A 104 -5.54 3.65 -10.96
N GLU A 105 -4.37 4.27 -10.79
CA GLU A 105 -3.63 4.25 -9.53
C GLU A 105 -4.44 4.92 -8.42
N SER A 106 -4.59 4.24 -7.29
CA SER A 106 -5.32 4.75 -6.14
C SER A 106 -4.44 4.78 -4.89
N ILE A 107 -4.92 5.44 -3.84
CA ILE A 107 -4.27 5.43 -2.53
C ILE A 107 -4.11 4.03 -1.94
N ALA A 108 -5.00 3.09 -2.27
CA ALA A 108 -4.84 1.70 -1.86
C ALA A 108 -3.57 1.09 -2.46
N ASP A 109 -3.24 1.45 -3.70
CA ASP A 109 -2.05 0.96 -4.39
C ASP A 109 -0.77 1.50 -3.74
N ILE A 110 -0.77 2.81 -3.44
CA ILE A 110 0.33 3.49 -2.75
C ILE A 110 0.58 2.84 -1.38
N VAL A 111 -0.50 2.63 -0.60
CA VAL A 111 -0.43 1.99 0.73
C VAL A 111 0.12 0.58 0.63
N LEU A 112 -0.38 -0.24 -0.30
CA LEU A 112 0.11 -1.60 -0.50
C LEU A 112 1.58 -1.59 -0.92
N PHE A 113 1.98 -0.66 -1.79
CA PHE A 113 3.33 -0.60 -2.33
C PHE A 113 4.35 -0.28 -1.24
N ILE A 114 4.07 0.75 -0.44
CA ILE A 114 4.89 1.11 0.73
C ILE A 114 4.99 -0.09 1.68
N SER A 115 3.88 -0.79 1.90
CA SER A 115 3.83 -1.94 2.81
C SER A 115 4.65 -3.13 2.31
N LEU A 116 4.64 -3.41 1.00
CA LEU A 116 5.32 -4.55 0.40
C LEU A 116 6.79 -4.27 0.04
N SER A 117 7.15 -3.02 -0.24
CA SER A 117 8.48 -2.64 -0.74
C SER A 117 9.64 -3.19 0.11
N PRO A 118 9.60 -3.16 1.46
CA PRO A 118 10.66 -3.76 2.29
C PRO A 118 10.81 -5.27 2.09
N PHE A 119 9.71 -5.99 1.83
CA PHE A 119 9.68 -7.45 1.74
C PHE A 119 10.02 -7.96 0.34
N VAL A 120 9.52 -7.30 -0.70
CA VAL A 120 9.71 -7.78 -2.08
C VAL A 120 11.18 -7.72 -2.51
N ASN A 121 11.95 -6.85 -1.86
CA ASN A 121 13.40 -6.81 -2.00
C ASN A 121 14.12 -8.08 -1.54
N THR A 122 13.51 -8.88 -0.65
CA THR A 122 14.07 -10.15 -0.17
C THR A 122 13.53 -11.35 -0.92
N TRP A 123 12.58 -11.16 -1.84
CA TRP A 123 12.00 -12.27 -2.60
C TRP A 123 13.00 -12.85 -3.59
N ASP A 124 13.09 -14.18 -3.56
CA ASP A 124 13.80 -14.95 -4.56
C ASP A 124 13.01 -14.99 -5.88
N TYR A 125 13.62 -15.62 -6.88
CA TYR A 125 13.02 -15.75 -8.20
C TYR A 125 11.69 -16.52 -8.16
N TYR A 126 11.64 -17.62 -7.41
CA TYR A 126 10.46 -18.48 -7.30
C TYR A 126 9.27 -17.75 -6.66
N THR A 127 9.51 -16.99 -5.60
CA THR A 127 8.46 -16.19 -4.93
C THR A 127 7.92 -15.11 -5.87
N LYS A 128 8.77 -14.47 -6.67
CA LYS A 128 8.33 -13.48 -7.67
C LYS A 128 7.45 -14.10 -8.76
N GLU A 129 7.76 -15.32 -9.20
CA GLU A 129 6.91 -16.08 -10.13
C GLU A 129 5.60 -16.52 -9.48
N GLN A 130 5.65 -16.95 -8.22
CA GLN A 130 4.45 -17.36 -7.47
C GLN A 130 3.43 -16.23 -7.35
N PHE A 131 3.90 -14.99 -7.18
CA PHE A 131 3.08 -13.79 -7.08
C PHE A 131 3.32 -12.87 -8.29
N ILE A 132 3.10 -13.41 -9.48
CA ILE A 132 3.42 -12.73 -10.75
C ILE A 132 2.61 -11.44 -10.96
N ASN A 133 1.35 -11.39 -10.51
CA ASN A 133 0.50 -10.22 -10.69
C ASN A 133 0.92 -9.10 -9.75
N ILE A 134 1.31 -9.43 -8.50
CA ILE A 134 1.95 -8.49 -7.59
C ILE A 134 3.28 -7.99 -8.18
N SER A 135 4.12 -8.88 -8.69
CA SER A 135 5.40 -8.53 -9.31
C SER A 135 5.20 -7.56 -10.50
N ARG A 136 4.23 -7.84 -11.38
CA ARG A 136 3.84 -6.97 -12.49
C ARG A 136 3.40 -5.60 -11.98
N TRP A 137 2.51 -5.58 -10.99
CA TRP A 137 1.95 -4.36 -10.41
C TRP A 137 3.04 -3.49 -9.74
N ILE A 138 3.96 -4.07 -8.97
CA ILE A 138 5.13 -3.36 -8.40
C ILE A 138 6.00 -2.78 -9.51
N SER A 139 6.24 -3.54 -10.58
CA SER A 139 7.06 -3.10 -11.71
C SER A 139 6.50 -1.86 -12.41
N VAL A 140 5.18 -1.71 -12.42
CA VAL A 140 4.48 -0.52 -12.90
C VAL A 140 4.60 0.61 -11.89
N LEU A 141 4.25 0.38 -10.62
CA LEU A 141 4.24 1.41 -9.58
C LEU A 141 5.60 2.03 -9.26
N GLN A 142 6.69 1.24 -9.29
CA GLN A 142 8.03 1.77 -9.04
C GLN A 142 8.50 2.79 -10.09
N ARG A 143 7.77 2.92 -11.22
CA ARG A 143 8.01 3.94 -12.24
C ARG A 143 7.14 5.19 -12.05
N SER A 144 6.14 5.15 -11.17
CA SER A 144 5.33 6.33 -10.80
C SER A 144 6.24 7.39 -10.18
N ASN A 145 6.09 8.65 -10.62
CA ASN A 145 6.89 9.75 -10.08
C ASN A 145 6.67 9.94 -8.57
N LEU A 146 5.48 9.61 -8.08
CA LEU A 146 5.13 9.72 -6.66
C LEU A 146 5.87 8.69 -5.80
N LEU A 147 6.04 7.47 -6.32
CA LEU A 147 6.62 6.35 -5.59
C LEU A 147 8.12 6.15 -5.87
N LYS A 148 8.67 6.92 -6.81
CA LYS A 148 10.07 6.85 -7.19
C LYS A 148 10.96 7.17 -6.00
N GLY A 149 11.81 6.21 -5.63
CA GLY A 149 12.73 6.33 -4.50
C GLY A 149 12.21 5.77 -3.17
N ILE A 150 10.97 5.29 -3.11
CA ILE A 150 10.46 4.54 -1.96
C ILE A 150 11.02 3.12 -2.01
N GLY A 151 11.87 2.79 -1.04
CA GLY A 151 12.57 1.51 -0.99
C GLY A 151 13.55 1.31 -2.14
N ARG A 152 14.00 0.08 -2.33
CA ARG A 152 14.93 -0.27 -3.42
C ARG A 152 14.14 -0.72 -4.65
N THR A 153 14.60 -0.30 -5.83
CA THR A 153 14.04 -0.72 -7.12
C THR A 153 14.27 -2.21 -7.33
N VAL A 154 13.20 -2.94 -7.63
CA VAL A 154 13.25 -4.39 -7.86
C VAL A 154 13.17 -4.67 -9.35
N THR A 155 14.15 -5.43 -9.84
CA THR A 155 14.12 -5.93 -11.21
C THR A 155 13.33 -7.24 -11.25
N PHE A 156 12.37 -7.30 -12.19
CA PHE A 156 11.58 -8.48 -12.47
C PHE A 156 11.94 -9.02 -13.86
N SER A 157 12.02 -10.34 -14.00
CA SER A 157 12.20 -10.97 -15.32
C SER A 157 10.98 -10.67 -16.19
N LYS A 158 11.23 -10.38 -17.47
CA LYS A 158 10.16 -10.22 -18.48
C LYS A 158 9.84 -11.54 -19.19
N THR A 159 10.61 -12.59 -18.91
CA THR A 159 10.51 -13.89 -19.57
C THR A 159 9.90 -14.89 -18.61
N LEU A 160 8.82 -15.57 -19.04
CA LEU A 160 8.35 -16.80 -18.38
C LEU A 160 9.44 -17.85 -18.60
N LEU A 161 10.08 -18.32 -17.52
CA LEU A 161 11.17 -19.31 -17.67
C LEU A 161 10.66 -20.69 -18.08
N TYR A 162 9.35 -20.93 -17.95
CA TYR A 162 8.68 -22.15 -18.41
C TYR A 162 7.37 -21.77 -19.09
N CYS A 163 7.30 -21.99 -20.41
CA CYS A 163 6.07 -22.02 -21.19
C CYS A 163 5.56 -23.45 -21.27
#